data_AF-A0A6P8GN34-F1
#
_entry.id   AF-A0A6P8GN34-F1
#
_cell.length_a   1.000
_cell.length_b   1.000
_cell.length_c   1.000
_cell.angle_alpha   90.00
_cell.angle_beta   90.00
_cell.angle_gamma   90.00
#
_symmetry.space_group_name_H-M   'P 1'
#
loop_
_entity.id
_entity.type
_entity.pdbx_description
1 polymer ?
#
loop_
_entity_poly.entity_id
_entity_poly.type
_entity_poly.pdbx_seq_one_letter_code
_entity_poly.pdbx_strand_id
1 'polypeptide(L)'
;MSCIRMTSKRQITLWLLLAFYFKSGECFSNGKVTQACGEMIPEHDHDPSPQTPPYNITLDKYQYNAGDQIRVTLFVAVSGSSYFKGFLIEARAQGNLNGGAVGSFTLVDPSISQLLKCGHSKGSAVSHTSGAKKTKVQAIWTAPDNPPASIQFKFTVVQKYKVYWVQIPGPVATLNGATAGPPHFTTTSDSPTTSPAVLPNPFSAEDCGSRKSCLRDPVNCDPRTEPRCFFLSLRTEGQSVQFELSGPAEGYVSFALSLDTWMGNDDVYLCVRDGDRVEINAAYVLGRTHPEVATENALRDTAWAIVDGVIQCSFRRDINLSQLNRFNLDQSYFLFVAHGKAEKGVIHRHSRQPLISTHQKVVSGPPEDLSASRSPLLIKFHGVFMLVAWMTTVSTGVIFARYFKLDLPESSLLGQRVWFQMHRALMVLTVVLTCVGFTLPFIYRGGWSTRAGSHPYLGCTVMALAVIQPIMALFRPPPDSSKRPIFKWMHLGAGTLAQIIAVAAIFLGIQQQALLLPAPWSTGVLAGFVVWGVLADLIFELHSRCYLPPAGSKAEDRQSILSSSSERKEFRLRGIILGVFLCGNLAFLTSLISLISDV
;
A
#
# COMPACT_ATOMS: atom_id res chain seq x y z
N MET A 1 -17.50 -33.09 51.86
CA MET A 1 -16.57 -32.02 52.30
C MET A 1 -15.49 -31.90 51.22
N SER A 2 -15.24 -30.81 50.51
CA SER A 2 -15.81 -29.47 50.48
C SER A 2 -15.76 -28.97 49.04
N CYS A 3 -16.80 -28.23 48.69
CA CYS A 3 -17.01 -27.54 47.44
C CYS A 3 -16.02 -26.36 47.33
N ILE A 4 -15.18 -26.29 46.29
CA ILE A 4 -14.43 -25.07 45.96
C ILE A 4 -15.08 -24.40 44.76
N ARG A 5 -15.70 -23.27 45.09
CA ARG A 5 -16.45 -22.33 44.27
C ARG A 5 -15.55 -21.67 43.21
N MET A 6 -16.08 -21.54 42.00
CA MET A 6 -15.47 -20.81 40.88
C MET A 6 -15.10 -19.36 41.24
N THR A 7 -13.94 -18.89 40.77
CA THR A 7 -13.68 -17.46 40.55
C THR A 7 -13.52 -17.18 39.06
N SER A 8 -14.67 -17.00 38.39
CA SER A 8 -14.87 -16.65 36.97
C SER A 8 -14.47 -15.21 36.59
N LYS A 9 -13.94 -14.41 37.53
CA LYS A 9 -13.74 -12.96 37.31
C LYS A 9 -12.36 -12.55 36.74
N ARG A 10 -11.38 -13.47 36.68
CA ARG A 10 -9.99 -13.14 36.32
C ARG A 10 -9.62 -13.36 34.84
N GLN A 11 -10.43 -14.11 34.08
CA GLN A 11 -10.23 -14.29 32.63
C GLN A 11 -11.02 -13.27 31.79
N ILE A 12 -12.12 -12.72 32.30
CA ILE A 12 -12.91 -11.69 31.60
C ILE A 12 -12.21 -10.32 31.65
N THR A 13 -11.41 -10.06 32.70
CA THR A 13 -10.62 -8.84 32.86
C THR A 13 -9.46 -8.74 31.88
N LEU A 14 -8.89 -9.87 31.43
CA LEU A 14 -7.82 -9.87 30.41
C LEU A 14 -8.33 -9.53 29.01
N TRP A 15 -9.58 -9.89 28.69
CA TRP A 15 -10.23 -9.56 27.41
C TRP A 15 -10.77 -8.12 27.37
N LEU A 16 -11.14 -7.53 28.52
CA LEU A 16 -11.55 -6.12 28.60
C LEU A 16 -10.35 -5.15 28.62
N LEU A 17 -9.18 -5.57 29.12
CA LEU A 17 -7.96 -4.74 29.12
C LEU A 17 -7.32 -4.61 27.72
N LEU A 18 -7.55 -5.57 26.81
CA LEU A 18 -7.12 -5.48 25.41
C LEU A 18 -8.04 -4.61 24.53
N ALA A 19 -9.21 -4.20 25.04
CA ALA A 19 -10.15 -3.32 24.33
C ALA A 19 -9.96 -1.82 24.64
N PHE A 20 -9.05 -1.45 25.56
CA PHE A 20 -8.91 -0.05 26.05
C PHE A 20 -7.58 0.64 25.71
N TYR A 21 -6.82 0.14 24.73
CA TYR A 21 -5.73 0.91 24.11
C TYR A 21 -6.22 1.66 22.86
N PHE A 22 -7.27 2.47 23.01
CA PHE A 22 -7.50 3.60 22.10
C PHE A 22 -6.95 4.84 22.80
N LYS A 23 -5.80 5.36 22.33
CA LYS A 23 -5.41 6.73 22.66
C LYS A 23 -6.53 7.65 22.15
N SER A 24 -7.27 8.27 23.07
CA SER A 24 -8.07 9.46 22.78
C SER A 24 -7.10 10.59 22.40
N GLY A 25 -7.04 10.92 21.10
CA GLY A 25 -6.37 12.14 20.65
C GLY A 25 -7.17 13.35 21.10
N GLU A 26 -6.57 14.21 21.93
CA GLU A 26 -7.17 15.48 22.31
C GLU A 26 -7.20 16.42 21.10
N CYS A 27 -8.39 16.69 20.58
CA CYS A 27 -8.60 17.49 19.38
C CYS A 27 -8.90 18.95 19.79
N PHE A 28 -7.91 19.84 19.81
CA PHE A 28 -8.11 21.24 20.22
C PHE A 28 -8.41 22.16 19.01
N SER A 29 -9.44 23.02 19.15
CA SER A 29 -9.78 24.12 18.22
C SER A 29 -8.89 25.38 18.42
N ASN A 30 -7.87 25.27 19.28
CA ASN A 30 -6.95 26.35 19.60
C ASN A 30 -5.60 26.13 18.89
N GLY A 31 -4.95 27.20 18.46
CA GLY A 31 -3.69 27.13 17.73
C GLY A 31 -2.44 27.02 18.60
N LYS A 32 -2.51 26.47 19.83
CA LYS A 32 -1.34 26.29 20.72
C LYS A 32 -0.49 25.08 20.32
N VAL A 33 -0.07 25.05 19.05
CA VAL A 33 0.57 23.89 18.40
C VAL A 33 2.08 24.03 18.33
N THR A 34 2.75 24.02 19.49
CA THR A 34 4.23 24.13 19.53
C THR A 34 4.95 22.93 18.87
N GLN A 35 4.31 21.76 18.83
CA GLN A 35 4.83 20.56 18.16
C GLN A 35 4.83 20.72 16.63
N ALA A 36 3.89 21.51 16.08
CA ALA A 36 3.80 21.76 14.65
C ALA A 36 4.89 22.69 14.11
N CYS A 37 5.66 23.39 14.95
CA CYS A 37 6.59 24.42 14.46
C CYS A 37 7.69 23.92 13.52
N GLY A 38 8.23 22.72 13.77
CA GLY A 38 9.32 22.17 12.96
C GLY A 38 8.88 21.95 11.51
N GLU A 39 7.86 21.13 11.33
CA GLU A 39 7.33 20.74 10.03
C GLU A 39 6.29 21.72 9.47
N MET A 40 5.78 22.64 10.30
CA MET A 40 4.62 23.50 10.05
C MET A 40 3.36 22.69 9.64
N ILE A 41 3.25 21.43 10.07
CA ILE A 41 2.11 20.56 9.76
C ILE A 41 1.14 20.56 10.95
N PRO A 42 -0.12 20.94 10.76
CA PRO A 42 -1.14 20.73 11.78
C PRO A 42 -1.43 19.23 11.85
N GLU A 43 -1.28 18.62 13.03
CA GLU A 43 -1.45 17.18 13.29
C GLU A 43 -2.92 16.71 13.13
N HIS A 44 -3.45 16.81 11.92
CA HIS A 44 -4.85 16.56 11.59
C HIS A 44 -5.10 15.15 11.02
N ASP A 45 -4.17 14.20 11.17
CA ASP A 45 -4.26 12.80 10.67
C ASP A 45 -4.68 12.69 9.19
N HIS A 46 -4.39 13.74 8.42
CA HIS A 46 -4.70 13.90 7.01
C HIS A 46 -3.53 14.61 6.35
N ASP A 47 -3.30 14.39 5.06
CA ASP A 47 -2.25 15.07 4.33
C ASP A 47 -2.65 16.53 3.98
N PRO A 48 -1.69 17.45 3.81
CA PRO A 48 -1.96 18.79 3.30
C PRO A 48 -2.67 18.76 1.93
N SER A 49 -3.55 19.73 1.72
CA SER A 49 -4.26 19.98 0.48
C SER A 49 -3.28 20.20 -0.67
N PRO A 50 -3.42 19.45 -1.78
CA PRO A 50 -2.54 19.54 -2.94
C PRO A 50 -2.93 20.66 -3.91
N GLN A 51 -4.08 21.31 -3.71
CA GLN A 51 -4.53 22.43 -4.55
C GLN A 51 -3.65 23.66 -4.32
N THR A 52 -3.58 24.59 -5.27
CA THR A 52 -2.90 25.88 -5.04
C THR A 52 -3.59 26.62 -3.89
N PRO A 53 -2.88 27.07 -2.84
CA PRO A 53 -3.51 27.75 -1.72
C PRO A 53 -4.12 29.08 -2.18
N PRO A 54 -5.40 29.36 -1.88
CA PRO A 54 -6.04 30.62 -2.25
C PRO A 54 -5.66 31.78 -1.30
N TYR A 55 -4.49 31.72 -0.67
CA TYR A 55 -4.03 32.64 0.36
C TYR A 55 -2.62 33.13 0.03
N ASN A 56 -2.34 34.37 0.36
CA ASN A 56 -1.02 34.96 0.18
C ASN A 56 -0.63 35.80 1.39
N ILE A 57 0.67 36.06 1.52
CA ILE A 57 1.25 36.87 2.59
C ILE A 57 2.07 38.03 1.99
N THR A 58 1.93 39.23 2.55
CA THR A 58 2.65 40.43 2.10
C THR A 58 3.34 41.13 3.27
N LEU A 59 4.39 41.88 2.94
CA LEU A 59 5.15 42.72 3.86
C LEU A 59 4.90 44.19 3.54
N ASP A 60 4.96 45.07 4.54
CA ASP A 60 4.97 46.52 4.34
C ASP A 60 6.34 47.04 3.87
N LYS A 61 7.43 46.33 4.19
CA LYS A 61 8.78 46.56 3.67
C LYS A 61 9.55 45.24 3.45
N TYR A 62 10.46 45.25 2.46
CA TYR A 62 11.26 44.09 2.05
C TYR A 62 12.75 44.23 2.39
N GLN A 63 13.12 45.33 3.02
CA GLN A 63 14.46 45.59 3.53
C GLN A 63 14.39 45.87 5.03
N TYR A 64 15.39 45.42 5.78
CA TYR A 64 15.40 45.58 7.24
C TYR A 64 16.80 45.74 7.83
N ASN A 65 16.86 46.26 9.05
CA ASN A 65 18.03 46.31 9.93
C ASN A 65 17.79 45.49 11.21
N ALA A 66 18.83 45.29 12.03
CA ALA A 66 18.63 44.74 13.38
C ALA A 66 17.62 45.59 14.17
N GLY A 67 16.67 44.94 14.86
CA GLY A 67 15.61 45.61 15.61
C GLY A 67 14.44 46.18 14.78
N ASP A 68 14.53 46.16 13.44
CA ASP A 68 13.44 46.67 12.59
C ASP A 68 12.16 45.85 12.75
N GLN A 69 11.03 46.55 12.67
CA GLN A 69 9.71 45.95 12.65
C GLN A 69 9.13 45.92 11.23
N ILE A 70 8.69 44.75 10.78
CA ILE A 70 8.00 44.50 9.50
C ILE A 70 6.58 44.05 9.80
N ARG A 71 5.57 44.71 9.22
CA ARG A 71 4.19 44.24 9.28
C ARG A 71 3.96 43.15 8.26
N VAL A 72 3.58 41.97 8.75
CA VAL A 72 3.25 40.79 7.95
C VAL A 72 1.73 40.67 7.87
N THR A 73 1.18 40.56 6.67
CA THR A 73 -0.25 40.44 6.42
C THR A 73 -0.57 39.17 5.64
N LEU A 74 -1.28 38.23 6.26
CA LEU A 74 -1.83 37.03 5.60
C LEU A 74 -3.29 37.29 5.22
N PHE A 75 -3.67 37.04 3.97
CA PHE A 75 -5.00 37.30 3.45
C PHE A 75 -5.43 36.30 2.37
N VAL A 76 -6.73 36.27 2.08
CA VAL A 76 -7.31 35.50 0.96
C VAL A 76 -6.99 36.20 -0.36
N ALA A 77 -6.26 35.53 -1.26
CA ALA A 77 -5.73 36.10 -2.50
C ALA A 77 -6.66 35.95 -3.73
N VAL A 78 -7.72 35.13 -3.62
CA VAL A 78 -8.67 34.87 -4.71
C VAL A 78 -10.05 35.43 -4.34
N SER A 79 -10.65 36.20 -5.26
CA SER A 79 -12.00 36.77 -5.10
C SER A 79 -13.05 35.65 -4.97
N GLY A 80 -13.80 35.63 -3.86
CA GLY A 80 -14.84 34.63 -3.57
C GLY A 80 -15.14 34.47 -2.08
N SER A 81 -15.95 33.50 -1.69
CA SER A 81 -16.35 33.22 -0.29
C SER A 81 -15.29 32.46 0.54
N SER A 82 -14.01 32.59 0.19
CA SER A 82 -12.90 31.87 0.82
C SER A 82 -12.52 32.48 2.18
N TYR A 83 -12.19 31.61 3.14
CA TYR A 83 -11.78 31.98 4.51
C TYR A 83 -10.76 30.96 5.02
N PHE A 84 -10.09 31.26 6.12
CA PHE A 84 -9.28 30.30 6.88
C PHE A 84 -9.68 30.32 8.36
N LYS A 85 -9.49 29.19 9.05
CA LYS A 85 -9.79 29.02 10.49
C LYS A 85 -8.51 29.03 11.32
N GLY A 86 -7.51 28.27 10.88
CA GLY A 86 -6.20 28.21 11.50
C GLY A 86 -5.11 28.78 10.60
N PHE A 87 -4.04 29.26 11.22
CA PHE A 87 -2.83 29.67 10.53
C PHE A 87 -1.61 29.48 11.45
N LEU A 88 -0.42 29.40 10.85
CA LEU A 88 0.88 29.46 11.51
C LEU A 88 1.84 30.24 10.61
N ILE A 89 2.54 31.23 11.14
CA ILE A 89 3.50 32.06 10.38
C ILE A 89 4.85 32.05 11.10
N GLU A 90 5.92 31.83 10.34
CA GLU A 90 7.31 31.86 10.78
C GLU A 90 8.19 32.62 9.78
N ALA A 91 9.35 33.12 10.22
CA ALA A 91 10.42 33.58 9.34
C ALA A 91 11.63 32.65 9.53
N ARG A 92 12.31 32.26 8.45
CA ARG A 92 13.52 31.42 8.49
C ARG A 92 14.64 32.06 7.67
N ALA A 93 15.89 31.79 8.04
CA ALA A 93 17.04 32.27 7.26
C ALA A 93 17.04 31.64 5.87
N GLN A 94 17.22 32.44 4.82
CA GLN A 94 17.13 31.93 3.44
C GLN A 94 18.21 30.89 3.13
N GLY A 95 19.42 31.05 3.69
CA GLY A 95 20.52 30.08 3.54
C GLY A 95 20.28 28.76 4.28
N ASN A 96 19.25 28.65 5.13
CA ASN A 96 18.86 27.41 5.80
C ASN A 96 17.35 27.41 6.11
N LEU A 97 16.53 27.13 5.10
CA LEU A 97 15.06 27.11 5.21
C LEU A 97 14.50 25.96 6.09
N ASN A 98 15.34 24.99 6.43
CA ASN A 98 15.06 23.91 7.38
C ASN A 98 15.58 24.22 8.79
N GLY A 99 16.26 25.36 8.97
CA GLY A 99 16.69 25.87 10.26
C GLY A 99 15.53 26.41 11.10
N GLY A 100 15.86 26.80 12.34
CA GLY A 100 14.89 27.36 13.28
C GLY A 100 14.33 28.72 12.86
N ALA A 101 13.22 29.10 13.49
CA ALA A 101 12.61 30.41 13.29
C ALA A 101 13.55 31.55 13.71
N VAL A 102 13.52 32.64 12.94
CA VAL A 102 14.37 33.83 13.08
C VAL A 102 13.51 35.03 13.46
N GLY A 103 13.97 35.82 14.44
CA GLY A 103 13.26 36.99 14.94
C GLY A 103 12.10 36.64 15.86
N SER A 104 11.25 37.64 16.14
CA SER A 104 10.09 37.47 17.03
C SER A 104 8.89 38.28 16.56
N PHE A 105 7.69 37.79 16.84
CA PHE A 105 6.43 38.43 16.48
C PHE A 105 5.80 39.14 17.67
N THR A 106 5.15 40.28 17.40
CA THR A 106 4.18 40.93 18.27
C THR A 106 2.80 40.92 17.61
N LEU A 107 1.76 40.78 18.43
CA LEU A 107 0.38 40.61 17.96
C LEU A 107 -0.24 41.96 17.62
N VAL A 108 -0.84 42.07 16.43
CA VAL A 108 -1.67 43.23 16.06
C VAL A 108 -3.07 43.08 16.65
N ASP A 109 -3.62 41.87 16.65
CA ASP A 109 -4.93 41.53 17.23
C ASP A 109 -4.82 40.29 18.13
N PRO A 110 -4.70 40.49 19.46
CA PRO A 110 -4.63 39.39 20.44
C PRO A 110 -5.92 38.59 20.59
N SER A 111 -7.06 39.08 20.08
CA SER A 111 -8.34 38.37 20.19
C SER A 111 -8.41 37.17 19.23
N ILE A 112 -7.75 37.27 18.07
CA ILE A 112 -7.75 36.24 17.01
C ILE A 112 -6.40 35.54 16.83
N SER A 113 -5.33 36.09 17.41
CA SER A 113 -3.95 35.62 17.25
C SER A 113 -3.24 35.42 18.60
N GLN A 114 -2.31 34.49 18.65
CA GLN A 114 -1.47 34.20 19.80
C GLN A 114 -0.04 33.85 19.38
N LEU A 115 0.92 34.09 20.27
CA LEU A 115 2.33 33.79 20.05
C LEU A 115 2.65 32.35 20.44
N LEU A 116 3.54 31.72 19.68
CA LEU A 116 4.09 30.40 19.98
C LEU A 116 5.59 30.49 20.27
N LYS A 117 6.08 29.49 21.01
CA LYS A 117 7.51 29.27 21.24
C LYS A 117 7.94 28.08 20.40
N CYS A 118 8.48 28.36 19.22
CA CYS A 118 9.01 27.38 18.29
C CYS A 118 10.54 27.35 18.44
N GLY A 119 11.06 26.32 19.11
CA GLY A 119 12.48 26.26 19.50
C GLY A 119 12.78 27.09 20.77
N HIS A 120 13.87 27.84 20.76
CA HIS A 120 14.37 28.51 21.97
C HIS A 120 13.79 29.92 22.20
N SER A 121 13.29 30.59 21.15
CA SER A 121 12.85 31.98 21.20
C SER A 121 11.34 32.11 21.47
N LYS A 122 10.96 32.95 22.44
CA LYS A 122 9.54 33.27 22.69
C LYS A 122 9.02 34.13 21.54
N GLY A 123 7.79 33.87 21.08
CA GLY A 123 7.17 34.64 20.01
C GLY A 123 7.80 34.41 18.65
N SER A 124 8.53 33.32 18.45
CA SER A 124 9.18 33.00 17.17
C SER A 124 8.19 32.63 16.05
N ALA A 125 6.93 32.36 16.41
CA ALA A 125 5.84 32.15 15.46
C ALA A 125 4.53 32.75 15.99
N VAL A 126 3.58 32.97 15.08
CA VAL A 126 2.21 33.42 15.41
C VAL A 126 1.18 32.45 14.85
N SER A 127 0.14 32.18 15.63
CA SER A 127 -0.96 31.26 15.31
C SER A 127 -2.31 31.81 15.80
N HIS A 128 -3.39 31.09 15.54
CA HIS A 128 -4.77 31.47 15.85
C HIS A 128 -5.19 31.12 17.29
N THR A 129 -6.08 31.91 17.89
CA THR A 129 -6.67 31.63 19.23
C THR A 129 -7.87 30.68 19.18
N SER A 130 -8.61 30.67 18.07
CA SER A 130 -9.83 29.88 17.88
C SER A 130 -10.08 29.53 16.41
N GLY A 131 -10.89 28.49 16.16
CA GLY A 131 -11.36 28.09 14.82
C GLY A 131 -12.39 29.03 14.16
N ALA A 132 -12.54 30.28 14.62
CA ALA A 132 -13.37 31.30 13.97
C ALA A 132 -12.88 31.59 12.54
N LYS A 133 -13.80 31.85 11.61
CA LYS A 133 -13.47 32.15 10.20
C LYS A 133 -12.79 33.52 10.11
N LYS A 134 -11.71 33.59 9.34
CA LYS A 134 -10.88 34.78 9.11
C LYS A 134 -10.64 34.93 7.60
N THR A 135 -10.52 36.15 7.14
CA THR A 135 -10.14 36.47 5.75
C THR A 135 -8.81 37.23 5.67
N LYS A 136 -8.37 37.79 6.79
CA LYS A 136 -7.12 38.54 6.94
C LYS A 136 -6.62 38.43 8.39
N VAL A 137 -5.30 38.35 8.57
CA VAL A 137 -4.64 38.48 9.87
C VAL A 137 -3.33 39.25 9.70
N GLN A 138 -2.93 39.98 10.74
CA GLN A 138 -1.70 40.76 10.75
C GLN A 138 -0.88 40.48 12.01
N ALA A 139 0.44 40.48 11.86
CA ALA A 139 1.40 40.42 12.95
C ALA A 139 2.59 41.33 12.61
N ILE A 140 3.32 41.78 13.62
CA ILE A 140 4.53 42.57 13.42
C ILE A 140 5.72 41.67 13.75
N TRP A 141 6.61 41.46 12.78
CA TRP A 141 7.85 40.72 12.96
C TRP A 141 8.97 41.70 13.30
N THR A 142 9.78 41.39 14.31
CA THR A 142 10.92 42.18 14.78
C THR A 142 12.22 41.42 14.50
N ALA A 143 13.14 42.07 13.79
CA ALA A 143 14.45 41.52 13.48
C ALA A 143 15.30 41.34 14.75
N PRO A 144 16.05 40.21 14.88
CA PRO A 144 16.93 40.00 16.02
C PRO A 144 18.15 40.94 15.96
N ASP A 145 18.90 41.04 17.06
CA ASP A 145 20.10 41.90 17.16
C ASP A 145 21.20 41.52 16.15
N ASN A 146 21.31 40.23 15.85
CA ASN A 146 22.22 39.68 14.84
C ASN A 146 21.41 39.01 13.70
N PRO A 147 20.86 39.79 12.75
CA PRO A 147 20.03 39.25 11.69
C PRO A 147 20.84 38.54 10.59
N PRO A 148 20.29 37.49 9.96
CA PRO A 148 20.91 36.90 8.76
C PRO A 148 20.80 37.85 7.55
N ALA A 149 21.61 37.62 6.51
CA ALA A 149 21.62 38.48 5.30
C ALA A 149 20.26 38.54 4.59
N SER A 150 19.49 37.45 4.63
CA SER A 150 18.14 37.37 4.09
C SER A 150 17.28 36.34 4.83
N ILE A 151 15.99 36.63 4.91
CA ILE A 151 14.97 35.76 5.50
C ILE A 151 13.83 35.52 4.53
N GLN A 152 13.19 34.36 4.65
CA GLN A 152 11.95 34.05 3.96
C GLN A 152 10.84 33.77 4.97
N PHE A 153 9.70 34.43 4.80
CA PHE A 153 8.50 34.11 5.56
C PHE A 153 7.88 32.80 5.03
N LYS A 154 7.48 31.91 5.92
CA LYS A 154 6.70 30.70 5.60
C LYS A 154 5.39 30.74 6.38
N PHE A 155 4.34 30.19 5.77
CA PHE A 155 3.06 30.12 6.44
C PHE A 155 2.29 28.84 6.12
N THR A 156 1.42 28.48 7.05
CA THR A 156 0.49 27.34 6.96
C THR A 156 -0.91 27.85 7.22
N VAL A 157 -1.89 27.33 6.49
CA VAL A 157 -3.29 27.77 6.58
C VAL A 157 -4.20 26.58 6.67
N VAL A 158 -5.12 26.58 7.63
CA VAL A 158 -6.16 25.55 7.80
C VAL A 158 -7.50 26.15 7.43
N GLN A 159 -8.12 25.68 6.35
CA GLN A 159 -9.48 26.09 5.97
C GLN A 159 -10.54 25.23 6.66
N LYS A 160 -10.34 23.91 6.66
CA LYS A 160 -11.15 22.90 7.37
C LYS A 160 -10.20 21.87 7.99
N TYR A 161 -10.70 21.06 8.91
CA TYR A 161 -9.91 19.99 9.55
C TYR A 161 -9.12 19.13 8.54
N LYS A 162 -9.75 18.78 7.41
CA LYS A 162 -9.14 17.97 6.34
C LYS A 162 -8.57 18.78 5.16
N VAL A 163 -8.62 20.10 5.22
CA VAL A 163 -8.24 21.00 4.11
C VAL A 163 -7.36 22.10 4.65
N TYR A 164 -6.06 21.92 4.48
CA TYR A 164 -5.04 22.84 4.98
C TYR A 164 -3.80 22.79 4.09
N TRP A 165 -2.97 23.81 4.10
CA TRP A 165 -1.75 23.90 3.29
C TRP A 165 -0.59 24.25 4.19
N VAL A 166 0.57 23.62 3.98
CA VAL A 166 1.73 23.72 4.87
C VAL A 166 2.93 24.32 4.14
N GLN A 167 3.84 24.94 4.91
CA GLN A 167 5.12 25.47 4.42
C GLN A 167 5.03 26.32 3.12
N ILE A 168 3.95 27.07 2.94
CA ILE A 168 3.80 27.92 1.75
C ILE A 168 4.90 28.99 1.78
N PRO A 169 5.72 29.11 0.72
CA PRO A 169 6.78 30.12 0.67
C PRO A 169 6.15 31.51 0.48
N GLY A 170 6.53 32.42 1.38
CA GLY A 170 6.20 33.84 1.32
C GLY A 170 7.36 34.69 0.77
N PRO A 171 7.23 36.02 0.87
CA PRO A 171 8.22 36.98 0.39
C PRO A 171 9.52 36.90 1.18
N VAL A 172 10.61 37.30 0.50
CA VAL A 172 11.96 37.40 1.06
C VAL A 172 12.22 38.84 1.47
N ALA A 173 12.80 39.03 2.66
CA ALA A 173 13.30 40.33 3.11
C ALA A 173 14.82 40.27 3.29
N THR A 174 15.52 41.36 2.94
CA THR A 174 16.99 41.44 2.92
C THR A 174 17.55 42.49 3.88
N LEU A 175 18.72 42.21 4.46
CA LEU A 175 19.41 43.12 5.37
C LEU A 175 19.97 44.32 4.60
N ASN A 176 19.75 45.54 5.08
CA ASN A 176 20.31 46.75 4.46
C ASN A 176 21.85 46.71 4.47
N GLY A 177 22.46 46.97 3.32
CA GLY A 177 23.92 46.94 3.17
C GLY A 177 24.52 45.53 3.01
N ALA A 178 23.71 44.47 3.06
CA ALA A 178 24.13 43.19 2.51
C ALA A 178 24.17 43.35 0.98
N THR A 179 25.37 43.24 0.39
CA THR A 179 25.49 43.01 -1.06
C THR A 179 24.55 41.85 -1.37
N ALA A 180 23.57 42.08 -2.25
CA ALA A 180 22.83 40.99 -2.84
C ALA A 180 23.89 39.99 -3.33
N GLY A 181 24.01 38.83 -2.66
CA GLY A 181 24.68 37.69 -3.26
C GLY A 181 24.09 37.59 -4.66
N PRO A 182 24.96 37.44 -5.68
CA PRO A 182 24.74 37.99 -7.01
C PRO A 182 23.29 37.79 -7.40
N PRO A 183 22.59 38.83 -7.91
CA PRO A 183 21.30 38.60 -8.52
C PRO A 183 21.46 37.37 -9.40
N HIS A 184 20.69 36.32 -9.14
CA HIS A 184 20.41 35.35 -10.17
C HIS A 184 19.55 36.13 -11.18
N PHE A 185 20.20 37.06 -11.89
CA PHE A 185 19.91 37.25 -13.28
C PHE A 185 20.02 35.84 -13.83
N THR A 186 18.88 35.30 -14.21
CA THR A 186 18.76 34.57 -15.46
C THR A 186 19.50 35.36 -16.54
N THR A 187 20.83 35.32 -16.54
CA THR A 187 21.58 35.26 -17.77
C THR A 187 21.10 33.99 -18.39
N THR A 188 20.16 34.13 -19.32
CA THR A 188 20.12 33.38 -20.56
C THR A 188 21.55 33.33 -21.09
N SER A 189 22.34 32.41 -20.55
CA SER A 189 23.42 31.80 -21.28
C SER A 189 22.70 31.05 -22.39
N ASP A 190 22.84 31.54 -23.61
CA ASP A 190 22.68 30.72 -24.81
C ASP A 190 23.70 29.57 -24.73
N SER A 191 23.41 28.58 -23.90
CA SER A 191 23.70 27.18 -24.19
C SER A 191 22.39 26.61 -24.71
N PRO A 192 22.44 25.79 -25.76
CA PRO A 192 21.27 25.44 -26.56
C PRO A 192 20.21 24.90 -25.62
N THR A 193 19.16 25.69 -25.41
CA THR A 193 17.89 25.17 -24.95
C THR A 193 17.43 24.31 -26.11
N THR A 194 17.76 23.01 -26.07
CA THR A 194 17.00 22.04 -26.83
C THR A 194 15.62 22.08 -26.18
N SER A 195 14.77 22.97 -26.69
CA SER A 195 13.33 22.88 -26.49
C SER A 195 12.98 21.42 -26.75
N PRO A 196 12.33 20.72 -25.81
CA PRO A 196 12.12 19.29 -25.97
C PRO A 196 11.37 19.06 -27.28
N ALA A 197 12.03 18.34 -28.19
CA ALA A 197 11.51 18.13 -29.53
C ALA A 197 10.34 17.16 -29.47
N VAL A 198 9.35 17.36 -30.34
CA VAL A 198 8.31 16.36 -30.57
C VAL A 198 8.97 15.09 -31.08
N LEU A 199 8.66 13.96 -30.46
CA LEU A 199 9.22 12.66 -30.81
C LEU A 199 8.97 12.35 -32.30
N PRO A 200 10.02 12.08 -33.11
CA PRO A 200 9.85 11.96 -34.57
C PRO A 200 9.27 10.61 -35.01
N ASN A 201 9.51 9.54 -34.26
CA ASN A 201 9.10 8.18 -34.59
C ASN A 201 8.55 7.45 -33.35
N PRO A 202 7.57 6.55 -33.52
CA PRO A 202 7.08 5.71 -32.43
C PRO A 202 8.15 4.70 -31.98
N PHE A 203 8.17 4.39 -30.68
CA PHE A 203 9.01 3.31 -30.15
C PHE A 203 8.57 1.94 -30.67
N SER A 204 9.47 0.96 -30.63
CA SER A 204 9.21 -0.42 -31.04
C SER A 204 10.05 -1.42 -30.27
N ALA A 205 9.58 -2.67 -30.20
CA ALA A 205 10.26 -3.78 -29.56
C ALA A 205 11.18 -4.61 -30.49
N GLU A 206 11.26 -4.33 -31.80
CA GLU A 206 12.01 -5.13 -32.79
C GLU A 206 13.49 -5.41 -32.42
N ASP A 207 14.14 -4.46 -31.72
CA ASP A 207 15.56 -4.52 -31.35
C ASP A 207 15.85 -5.00 -29.91
N CYS A 208 14.81 -5.44 -29.19
CA CYS A 208 14.94 -5.91 -27.81
C CYS A 208 15.79 -7.18 -27.71
N GLY A 209 16.77 -7.18 -26.81
CA GLY A 209 17.69 -8.30 -26.60
C GLY A 209 18.81 -8.42 -27.65
N SER A 210 18.77 -7.65 -28.73
CA SER A 210 19.80 -7.66 -29.78
C SER A 210 20.64 -6.39 -29.80
N ARG A 211 19.99 -5.22 -29.84
CA ARG A 211 20.65 -3.90 -29.85
C ARG A 211 20.31 -3.03 -28.67
N LYS A 212 19.15 -3.25 -28.05
CA LYS A 212 18.73 -2.54 -26.84
C LYS A 212 18.18 -3.52 -25.82
N SER A 213 18.33 -3.15 -24.56
CA SER A 213 17.68 -3.87 -23.48
C SER A 213 16.28 -3.37 -23.29
N CYS A 214 15.34 -4.24 -22.95
CA CYS A 214 13.94 -3.89 -22.82
C CYS A 214 13.34 -4.46 -21.55
N LEU A 215 12.42 -3.71 -20.95
CA LEU A 215 11.51 -4.20 -19.91
C LEU A 215 10.08 -3.84 -20.32
N ARG A 216 9.21 -4.85 -20.35
CA ARG A 216 7.90 -4.78 -21.01
C ARG A 216 6.78 -5.38 -20.14
N ASP A 217 5.64 -4.71 -20.10
CA ASP A 217 4.41 -5.20 -19.45
C ASP A 217 3.18 -4.82 -20.29
N PRO A 218 2.44 -5.79 -20.86
CA PRO A 218 2.62 -7.25 -20.74
C PRO A 218 3.91 -7.80 -21.36
N VAL A 219 4.30 -9.02 -20.98
CA VAL A 219 5.46 -9.70 -21.59
C VAL A 219 5.25 -9.81 -23.09
N ASN A 220 6.31 -9.54 -23.86
CA ASN A 220 6.31 -9.56 -25.33
C ASN A 220 5.47 -8.50 -26.05
N CYS A 221 4.96 -7.48 -25.36
CA CYS A 221 4.22 -6.41 -26.02
C CYS A 221 5.10 -5.52 -26.92
N ASP A 222 4.51 -4.88 -27.94
CA ASP A 222 5.17 -3.86 -28.78
C ASP A 222 4.48 -2.49 -28.61
N PRO A 223 5.19 -1.45 -28.12
CA PRO A 223 4.61 -0.12 -27.95
C PRO A 223 4.16 0.56 -29.26
N ARG A 224 4.59 0.08 -30.43
CA ARG A 224 4.17 0.59 -31.75
C ARG A 224 2.73 0.23 -32.08
N THR A 225 2.31 -0.99 -31.75
CA THR A 225 1.02 -1.56 -32.16
C THR A 225 0.06 -1.71 -30.98
N GLU A 226 0.58 -1.77 -29.74
CA GLU A 226 -0.19 -2.06 -28.54
C GLU A 226 -0.14 -0.88 -27.55
N PRO A 227 -1.18 -0.02 -27.49
CA PRO A 227 -1.18 1.17 -26.64
C PRO A 227 -1.19 0.86 -25.13
N ARG A 228 -1.40 -0.41 -24.75
CA ARG A 228 -1.34 -0.86 -23.35
C ARG A 228 0.05 -1.31 -22.90
N CYS A 229 1.03 -1.29 -23.79
CA CYS A 229 2.38 -1.72 -23.51
C CYS A 229 3.12 -0.67 -22.66
N PHE A 230 3.41 -1.00 -21.41
CA PHE A 230 4.45 -0.30 -20.66
C PHE A 230 5.81 -0.79 -21.16
N PHE A 231 6.65 0.15 -21.58
CA PHE A 231 7.89 -0.14 -22.27
C PHE A 231 9.00 0.76 -21.75
N LEU A 232 10.10 0.15 -21.32
CA LEU A 232 11.37 0.81 -21.02
C LEU A 232 12.43 0.18 -21.91
N SER A 233 13.17 0.99 -22.66
CA SER A 233 14.34 0.54 -23.41
C SER A 233 15.61 1.29 -23.02
N LEU A 234 16.74 0.58 -23.09
CA LEU A 234 18.06 1.09 -22.75
C LEU A 234 19.03 0.70 -23.87
N ARG A 235 19.62 1.69 -24.55
CA ARG A 235 20.61 1.47 -25.61
C ARG A 235 21.89 2.24 -25.32
N THR A 236 22.99 1.52 -25.14
CA THR A 236 24.31 2.12 -24.94
C THR A 236 24.82 2.74 -26.25
N GLU A 237 25.22 4.01 -26.19
CA GLU A 237 25.78 4.78 -27.30
C GLU A 237 27.04 5.51 -26.82
N GLY A 238 28.21 4.94 -27.12
CA GLY A 238 29.50 5.48 -26.68
C GLY A 238 29.59 5.53 -25.15
N GLN A 239 29.68 6.74 -24.59
CA GLN A 239 29.77 7.01 -23.14
C GLN A 239 28.41 7.38 -22.51
N SER A 240 27.32 7.14 -23.22
CA SER A 240 25.97 7.49 -22.80
C SER A 240 24.99 6.35 -23.04
N VAL A 241 23.82 6.43 -22.42
CA VAL A 241 22.72 5.51 -22.63
C VAL A 241 21.50 6.31 -23.09
N GLN A 242 20.90 5.87 -24.18
CA GLN A 242 19.60 6.34 -24.65
C GLN A 242 18.49 5.55 -23.94
N PHE A 243 17.55 6.29 -23.36
CA PHE A 243 16.37 5.74 -22.70
C PHE A 243 15.13 6.04 -23.52
N GLU A 244 14.26 5.05 -23.68
CA GLU A 244 12.91 5.22 -24.22
C GLU A 244 11.93 4.71 -23.16
N LEU A 245 10.95 5.52 -22.78
CA LEU A 245 9.93 5.17 -21.81
C LEU A 245 8.55 5.46 -22.39
N SER A 246 7.66 4.47 -22.37
CA SER A 246 6.27 4.69 -22.74
C SER A 246 5.29 3.87 -21.93
N GLY A 247 4.07 4.39 -21.83
CA GLY A 247 2.95 3.64 -21.29
C GLY A 247 1.68 4.46 -21.16
N PRO A 248 0.52 3.79 -21.05
CA PRO A 248 -0.76 4.45 -20.82
C PRO A 248 -0.81 5.00 -19.39
N ALA A 249 -0.94 6.33 -19.26
CA ALA A 249 -1.07 6.95 -17.94
C ALA A 249 -1.84 8.27 -18.02
N GLU A 250 -2.69 8.51 -17.02
CA GLU A 250 -3.40 9.78 -16.88
C GLU A 250 -2.46 10.93 -16.48
N GLY A 251 -1.34 10.61 -15.81
CA GLY A 251 -0.45 11.61 -15.21
C GLY A 251 1.01 11.42 -15.51
N TYR A 252 1.60 10.30 -15.09
CA TYR A 252 3.03 10.06 -15.31
C TYR A 252 3.35 8.60 -15.57
N VAL A 253 4.44 8.39 -16.29
CA VAL A 253 5.19 7.13 -16.35
C VAL A 253 6.58 7.41 -15.83
N SER A 254 7.16 6.48 -15.09
CA SER A 254 8.50 6.64 -14.53
C SER A 254 9.22 5.31 -14.48
N PHE A 255 10.55 5.39 -14.43
CA PHE A 255 11.36 4.25 -14.04
C PHE A 255 12.38 4.64 -12.97
N ALA A 256 12.88 3.64 -12.25
CA ALA A 256 13.92 3.84 -11.26
C ALA A 256 14.97 2.73 -11.32
N LEU A 257 16.20 3.10 -10.96
CA LEU A 257 17.31 2.19 -10.69
C LEU A 257 17.37 1.96 -9.19
N SER A 258 17.29 0.71 -8.77
CA SER A 258 17.32 0.33 -7.35
C SER A 258 18.35 -0.74 -7.07
N LEU A 259 18.93 -0.71 -5.86
CA LEU A 259 19.85 -1.74 -5.38
C LEU A 259 19.12 -2.95 -4.80
N ASP A 260 17.83 -2.83 -4.50
CA ASP A 260 17.00 -3.90 -3.96
C ASP A 260 15.62 -3.94 -4.65
N THR A 261 14.75 -4.85 -4.22
CA THR A 261 13.37 -4.95 -4.73
C THR A 261 12.38 -4.16 -3.88
N TRP A 262 12.85 -3.14 -3.16
CA TRP A 262 12.07 -2.37 -2.20
C TRP A 262 12.19 -0.86 -2.46
N MET A 263 11.17 -0.30 -3.12
CA MET A 263 11.12 1.12 -3.47
C MET A 263 11.41 2.04 -2.27
N GLY A 264 12.43 2.87 -2.42
CA GLY A 264 12.65 4.03 -1.57
C GLY A 264 14.02 4.69 -1.62
N ASN A 265 15.11 4.01 -1.95
CA ASN A 265 16.44 4.62 -2.04
C ASN A 265 16.96 4.51 -3.48
N ASP A 266 16.23 5.13 -4.40
CA ASP A 266 16.31 4.85 -5.83
C ASP A 266 16.65 6.11 -6.64
N ASP A 267 17.40 5.94 -7.76
CA ASP A 267 17.62 6.98 -8.79
C ASP A 267 16.48 6.91 -9.81
N VAL A 268 15.68 7.97 -9.90
CA VAL A 268 14.35 7.97 -10.55
C VAL A 268 14.32 8.90 -11.76
N TYR A 269 13.62 8.49 -12.80
CA TYR A 269 13.39 9.25 -14.01
C TYR A 269 11.90 9.33 -14.27
N LEU A 270 11.39 10.56 -14.40
CA LEU A 270 9.97 10.89 -14.40
C LEU A 270 9.59 11.50 -15.74
N CYS A 271 8.49 11.01 -16.31
CA CYS A 271 7.78 11.62 -17.42
C CYS A 271 6.41 12.05 -16.97
N VAL A 272 6.27 13.33 -16.66
CA VAL A 272 5.08 13.89 -16.03
C VAL A 272 4.31 14.74 -17.02
N ARG A 273 3.04 14.39 -17.23
CA ARG A 273 2.13 15.19 -18.03
C ARG A 273 1.74 16.44 -17.24
N ASP A 274 1.97 17.60 -17.83
CA ASP A 274 1.49 18.90 -17.34
C ASP A 274 0.76 19.61 -18.49
N GLY A 275 -0.58 19.53 -18.48
CA GLY A 275 -1.40 19.97 -19.61
C GLY A 275 -1.15 19.12 -20.87
N ASP A 276 -0.71 19.79 -21.94
CA ASP A 276 -0.44 19.19 -23.25
C ASP A 276 1.04 18.87 -23.48
N ARG A 277 1.89 19.07 -22.46
CA ARG A 277 3.32 18.75 -22.50
C ARG A 277 3.69 17.66 -21.52
N VAL A 278 4.84 17.03 -21.75
CA VAL A 278 5.47 16.09 -20.83
C VAL A 278 6.79 16.69 -20.34
N GLU A 279 6.91 16.83 -19.02
CA GLU A 279 8.14 17.23 -18.36
C GLU A 279 8.97 15.98 -18.02
N ILE A 280 10.21 15.96 -18.48
CA ILE A 280 11.17 14.87 -18.25
C ILE A 280 12.14 15.31 -17.17
N ASN A 281 12.07 14.67 -16.01
CA ASN A 281 12.86 15.04 -14.84
C ASN A 281 13.69 13.86 -14.33
N ALA A 282 14.93 14.13 -13.95
CA ALA A 282 15.71 13.24 -13.09
C ALA A 282 15.43 13.58 -11.62
N ALA A 283 15.29 12.57 -10.77
CA ALA A 283 14.97 12.72 -9.36
C ALA A 283 15.63 11.60 -8.56
N TYR A 284 15.63 11.72 -7.24
CA TYR A 284 15.99 10.63 -6.33
C TYR A 284 14.93 10.50 -5.24
N VAL A 285 14.83 9.30 -4.66
CA VAL A 285 13.90 9.03 -3.55
C VAL A 285 14.72 8.63 -2.33
N LEU A 286 14.28 9.07 -1.15
CA LEU A 286 14.81 8.66 0.15
C LEU A 286 13.68 8.13 1.03
N GLY A 287 13.68 6.82 1.29
CA GLY A 287 12.57 6.14 1.95
C GLY A 287 11.28 6.15 1.11
N ARG A 288 10.11 6.09 1.74
CA ARG A 288 8.81 6.01 1.02
C ARG A 288 8.13 7.36 0.87
N THR A 289 8.86 8.35 0.39
CA THR A 289 8.44 9.76 0.24
C THR A 289 8.25 10.14 -1.23
N HIS A 290 7.90 11.40 -1.49
CA HIS A 290 7.86 11.94 -2.85
C HIS A 290 9.30 12.08 -3.41
N PRO A 291 9.53 11.81 -4.71
CA PRO A 291 10.83 12.03 -5.33
C PRO A 291 11.25 13.51 -5.27
N GLU A 292 12.52 13.74 -4.97
CA GLU A 292 13.14 15.05 -5.00
C GLU A 292 13.81 15.24 -6.36
N VAL A 293 13.37 16.24 -7.13
CA VAL A 293 13.92 16.54 -8.46
C VAL A 293 15.36 17.03 -8.32
N ALA A 294 16.25 16.47 -9.14
CA ALA A 294 17.66 16.85 -9.16
C ALA A 294 17.81 18.31 -9.62
N THR A 295 18.65 19.08 -8.92
CA THR A 295 18.88 20.50 -9.21
C THR A 295 19.67 20.73 -10.50
N GLU A 296 20.47 19.74 -10.92
CA GLU A 296 21.29 19.81 -12.12
C GLU A 296 20.69 18.94 -13.23
N ASN A 297 20.53 19.52 -14.43
CA ASN A 297 19.98 18.80 -15.57
C ASN A 297 21.04 17.88 -16.19
N ALA A 298 21.06 16.61 -15.75
CA ALA A 298 21.94 15.57 -16.28
C ALA A 298 21.41 14.91 -17.56
N LEU A 299 20.20 15.28 -18.02
CA LEU A 299 19.54 14.67 -19.17
C LEU A 299 19.77 15.51 -20.43
N ARG A 300 20.11 14.84 -21.53
CA ARG A 300 20.32 15.44 -22.86
C ARG A 300 19.34 14.85 -23.88
N ASP A 301 19.23 15.49 -25.04
CA ASP A 301 18.44 14.99 -26.17
C ASP A 301 17.02 14.58 -25.77
N THR A 302 16.36 15.40 -24.95
CA THR A 302 15.03 15.13 -24.43
C THR A 302 13.98 15.33 -25.51
N ALA A 303 13.09 14.35 -25.66
CA ALA A 303 11.99 14.39 -26.60
C ALA A 303 10.78 13.66 -26.01
N TRP A 304 9.57 14.09 -26.36
CA TRP A 304 8.35 13.49 -25.84
C TRP A 304 7.20 13.53 -26.85
N ALA A 305 6.20 12.68 -26.61
CA ALA A 305 4.93 12.71 -27.32
C ALA A 305 3.80 12.25 -26.38
N ILE A 306 2.58 12.71 -26.67
CA ILE A 306 1.36 12.17 -26.11
C ILE A 306 0.48 11.74 -27.28
N VAL A 307 0.27 10.44 -27.43
CA VAL A 307 -0.55 9.87 -28.52
C VAL A 307 -1.59 8.96 -27.89
N ASP A 308 -2.88 9.27 -28.09
CA ASP A 308 -4.01 8.46 -27.60
C ASP A 308 -3.94 8.11 -26.10
N GLY A 309 -3.46 9.04 -25.28
CA GLY A 309 -3.31 8.85 -23.82
C GLY A 309 -2.09 8.03 -23.40
N VAL A 310 -1.20 7.70 -24.34
CA VAL A 310 0.11 7.10 -24.08
C VAL A 310 1.14 8.21 -23.94
N ILE A 311 1.83 8.24 -22.80
CA ILE A 311 2.98 9.13 -22.59
C ILE A 311 4.21 8.44 -23.18
N GLN A 312 4.97 9.16 -23.99
CA GLN A 312 6.25 8.70 -24.54
C GLN A 312 7.34 9.72 -24.25
N CYS A 313 8.48 9.25 -23.77
CA CYS A 313 9.66 10.05 -23.52
C CYS A 313 10.91 9.37 -24.01
N SER A 314 11.83 10.17 -24.52
CA SER A 314 13.18 9.78 -24.87
C SER A 314 14.15 10.79 -24.31
N PHE A 315 15.28 10.30 -23.79
CA PHE A 315 16.38 11.15 -23.34
C PHE A 315 17.67 10.35 -23.30
N ARG A 316 18.78 11.07 -23.23
CA ARG A 316 20.13 10.53 -23.11
C ARG A 316 20.75 10.93 -21.79
N ARG A 317 21.54 10.03 -21.20
CA ARG A 317 22.30 10.27 -19.97
C ARG A 317 23.67 9.66 -20.09
N ASP A 318 24.69 10.38 -19.62
CA ASP A 318 26.06 9.84 -19.53
C ASP A 318 26.12 8.68 -18.53
N ILE A 319 27.02 7.72 -18.79
CA ILE A 319 27.20 6.52 -17.95
C ILE A 319 27.63 6.93 -16.54
N ASN A 320 28.59 7.84 -16.46
CA ASN A 320 29.17 8.32 -15.20
C ASN A 320 28.70 9.74 -14.93
N LEU A 321 28.18 9.98 -13.72
CA LEU A 321 27.84 11.32 -13.24
C LEU A 321 28.64 11.62 -11.98
N SER A 322 29.16 12.84 -11.88
CA SER A 322 29.89 13.33 -10.70
C SER A 322 28.96 13.81 -9.57
N GLN A 323 27.64 13.69 -9.75
CA GLN A 323 26.61 14.22 -8.86
C GLN A 323 26.37 13.29 -7.66
N LEU A 324 26.22 13.88 -6.47
CA LEU A 324 25.83 13.15 -5.26
C LEU A 324 24.42 12.54 -5.45
N ASN A 325 24.19 11.33 -4.92
CA ASN A 325 22.91 10.60 -4.99
C ASN A 325 22.43 10.18 -6.39
N ARG A 326 23.32 10.17 -7.39
CA ARG A 326 23.03 9.64 -8.74
C ARG A 326 23.80 8.35 -8.98
N PHE A 327 23.19 7.41 -9.70
CA PHE A 327 23.75 6.07 -9.89
C PHE A 327 24.56 5.99 -11.19
N ASN A 328 25.78 5.45 -11.16
CA ASN A 328 26.52 5.20 -12.41
C ASN A 328 25.89 4.03 -13.16
N LEU A 329 25.78 4.13 -14.48
CA LEU A 329 25.10 3.15 -15.33
C LEU A 329 25.96 1.91 -15.65
N ASP A 330 27.22 1.90 -15.20
CA ASP A 330 28.15 0.77 -15.30
C ASP A 330 27.99 -0.26 -14.17
N GLN A 331 27.07 -0.01 -13.24
CA GLN A 331 26.71 -0.92 -12.15
C GLN A 331 25.38 -1.63 -12.42
N SER A 332 25.10 -2.68 -11.63
CA SER A 332 23.88 -3.49 -11.73
C SER A 332 22.76 -3.01 -10.82
N TYR A 333 21.55 -2.86 -11.36
CA TYR A 333 20.36 -2.42 -10.62
C TYR A 333 19.12 -3.23 -11.00
N PHE A 334 18.18 -3.35 -10.06
CA PHE A 334 16.81 -3.68 -10.40
C PHE A 334 16.17 -2.51 -11.12
N LEU A 335 15.43 -2.80 -12.19
CA LEU A 335 14.67 -1.80 -12.95
C LEU A 335 13.23 -1.80 -12.47
N PHE A 336 12.76 -0.63 -12.05
CA PHE A 336 11.40 -0.40 -11.60
C PHE A 336 10.68 0.42 -12.65
N VAL A 337 9.46 0.06 -13.04
CA VAL A 337 8.59 0.89 -13.89
C VAL A 337 7.27 1.13 -13.16
N ALA A 338 6.93 2.41 -12.99
CA ALA A 338 5.73 2.85 -12.30
C ALA A 338 4.93 3.82 -13.16
N HIS A 339 3.64 3.92 -12.86
CA HIS A 339 2.76 4.90 -13.49
C HIS A 339 1.69 5.34 -12.51
N GLY A 340 1.18 6.56 -12.69
CA GLY A 340 0.18 7.10 -11.79
C GLY A 340 -0.49 8.35 -12.32
N LYS A 341 -1.29 8.95 -11.45
CA LYS A 341 -1.97 10.23 -11.71
C LYS A 341 -1.03 11.38 -11.39
N ALA A 342 -1.22 12.49 -12.10
CA ALA A 342 -0.54 13.74 -11.86
C ALA A 342 -1.53 14.87 -12.12
N GLU A 343 -1.51 15.89 -11.28
CA GLU A 343 -2.35 17.07 -11.41
C GLU A 343 -1.45 18.31 -11.38
N LYS A 344 -1.45 19.08 -12.47
CA LYS A 344 -0.60 20.29 -12.64
C LYS A 344 0.89 20.03 -12.38
N GLY A 345 1.43 18.99 -13.02
CA GLY A 345 2.84 18.58 -12.86
C GLY A 345 3.18 17.88 -11.54
N VAL A 346 2.25 17.78 -10.58
CA VAL A 346 2.50 17.10 -9.30
C VAL A 346 2.08 15.63 -9.39
N ILE A 347 3.03 14.71 -9.20
CA ILE A 347 2.77 13.27 -9.24
C ILE A 347 2.15 12.75 -7.95
N HIS A 348 1.24 11.79 -8.07
CA HIS A 348 0.63 11.07 -6.95
C HIS A 348 1.16 9.63 -6.84
N ARG A 349 0.87 9.00 -5.70
CA ARG A 349 1.21 7.58 -5.49
C ARG A 349 0.56 6.70 -6.57
N HIS A 350 1.37 5.84 -7.18
CA HIS A 350 0.90 4.78 -8.07
C HIS A 350 -0.05 3.80 -7.34
N SER A 351 -1.14 3.40 -8.03
CA SER A 351 -2.19 2.53 -7.47
C SER A 351 -1.89 1.03 -7.63
N ARG A 352 -1.02 0.65 -8.56
CA ARG A 352 -0.49 -0.71 -8.75
C ARG A 352 0.92 -0.84 -8.17
N GLN A 353 1.41 -2.02 -7.86
CA GLN A 353 2.85 -2.17 -7.58
C GLN A 353 3.67 -1.82 -8.84
N PRO A 354 4.88 -1.25 -8.69
CA PRO A 354 5.77 -1.06 -9.81
C PRO A 354 6.11 -2.42 -10.43
N LEU A 355 6.34 -2.43 -11.73
CA LEU A 355 6.90 -3.56 -12.43
C LEU A 355 8.40 -3.62 -12.08
N ILE A 356 8.88 -4.74 -11.53
CA ILE A 356 10.26 -4.87 -11.08
C ILE A 356 10.93 -6.01 -11.86
N SER A 357 12.12 -5.76 -12.40
CA SER A 357 12.92 -6.80 -13.08
C SER A 357 13.21 -7.99 -12.16
N THR A 358 13.26 -9.20 -12.71
CA THR A 358 13.50 -10.42 -11.92
C THR A 358 14.90 -10.49 -11.34
N HIS A 359 15.86 -9.82 -11.97
CA HIS A 359 17.25 -9.75 -11.55
C HIS A 359 17.82 -8.36 -11.85
N GLN A 360 18.99 -8.08 -11.28
CA GLN A 360 19.70 -6.82 -11.53
C GLN A 360 20.36 -6.83 -12.91
N LYS A 361 20.33 -5.69 -13.58
CA LYS A 361 20.96 -5.48 -14.88
C LYS A 361 21.98 -4.35 -14.82
N VAL A 362 23.14 -4.58 -15.44
CA VAL A 362 24.09 -3.50 -15.76
C VAL A 362 23.51 -2.66 -16.89
N VAL A 363 23.21 -1.39 -16.61
CA VAL A 363 22.44 -0.52 -17.53
C VAL A 363 23.18 -0.28 -18.85
N SER A 364 24.49 -0.05 -18.81
CA SER A 364 25.32 0.12 -20.01
C SER A 364 25.81 -1.20 -20.61
N GLY A 365 25.45 -2.34 -20.01
CA GLY A 365 25.89 -3.68 -20.39
C GLY A 365 25.24 -4.20 -21.69
N PRO A 366 25.46 -5.50 -22.02
CA PRO A 366 24.94 -6.08 -23.25
C PRO A 366 23.39 -6.06 -23.30
N PRO A 367 22.79 -5.96 -24.51
CA PRO A 367 21.35 -5.99 -24.71
C PRO A 367 20.67 -7.23 -24.13
N GLU A 368 19.51 -7.04 -23.50
CA GLU A 368 18.72 -8.12 -22.90
C GLU A 368 17.22 -7.78 -22.90
N ASP A 369 16.37 -8.78 -23.20
CA ASP A 369 14.93 -8.67 -23.01
C ASP A 369 14.55 -9.21 -21.61
N LEU A 370 14.34 -8.29 -20.68
CA LEU A 370 14.21 -8.58 -19.26
C LEU A 370 12.81 -9.09 -18.92
N SER A 371 12.76 -10.06 -18.01
CA SER A 371 11.51 -10.47 -17.34
C SER A 371 11.26 -9.62 -16.09
N ALA A 372 9.98 -9.36 -15.79
CA ALA A 372 9.57 -8.65 -14.58
C ALA A 372 8.24 -9.16 -14.01
N SER A 373 7.95 -8.78 -12.77
CA SER A 373 6.67 -9.02 -12.12
C SER A 373 6.26 -7.81 -11.28
N ARG A 374 4.95 -7.60 -11.13
CA ARG A 374 4.40 -6.59 -10.20
C ARG A 374 4.18 -7.16 -8.80
N SER A 375 4.20 -8.49 -8.68
CA SER A 375 3.81 -9.18 -7.45
C SER A 375 5.04 -9.84 -6.80
N PRO A 376 5.44 -9.40 -5.60
CA PRO A 376 6.59 -9.98 -4.90
C PRO A 376 6.39 -11.47 -4.61
N LEU A 377 7.46 -12.26 -4.73
CA LEU A 377 7.43 -13.71 -4.57
C LEU A 377 6.86 -14.14 -3.21
N LEU A 378 7.20 -13.45 -2.11
CA LEU A 378 6.67 -13.73 -0.78
C LEU A 378 5.14 -13.58 -0.72
N ILE A 379 4.58 -12.61 -1.45
CA ILE A 379 3.13 -12.39 -1.49
C ILE A 379 2.44 -13.42 -2.38
N LYS A 380 3.08 -13.86 -3.48
CA LYS A 380 2.61 -15.01 -4.26
C LYS A 380 2.50 -16.26 -3.39
N PHE A 381 3.55 -16.59 -2.63
CA PHE A 381 3.53 -17.73 -1.70
C PHE A 381 2.51 -17.59 -0.57
N HIS A 382 2.33 -16.38 -0.02
CA HIS A 382 1.25 -16.10 0.93
C HIS A 382 -0.11 -16.50 0.35
N GLY A 383 -0.42 -16.03 -0.86
CA GLY A 383 -1.65 -16.37 -1.57
C GLY A 383 -1.79 -17.88 -1.76
N VAL A 384 -0.78 -18.55 -2.31
CA VAL A 384 -0.79 -20.00 -2.55
C VAL A 384 -1.05 -20.80 -1.28
N PHE A 385 -0.33 -20.51 -0.19
CA PHE A 385 -0.53 -21.23 1.07
C PHE A 385 -1.93 -21.00 1.66
N MET A 386 -2.47 -19.79 1.57
CA MET A 386 -3.83 -19.51 2.03
C MET A 386 -4.89 -20.23 1.17
N LEU A 387 -4.73 -20.27 -0.15
CA LEU A 387 -5.66 -21.00 -1.02
C LEU A 387 -5.59 -22.50 -0.77
N VAL A 388 -4.40 -23.10 -0.70
CA VAL A 388 -4.24 -24.55 -0.40
C VAL A 388 -4.82 -24.90 0.97
N ALA A 389 -4.53 -24.09 1.99
CA ALA A 389 -5.04 -24.30 3.34
C ALA A 389 -6.58 -24.25 3.36
N TRP A 390 -7.17 -23.16 2.90
CA TRP A 390 -8.58 -22.87 3.13
C TRP A 390 -9.51 -23.43 2.05
N MET A 391 -9.08 -23.52 0.79
CA MET A 391 -9.92 -24.09 -0.27
C MET A 391 -9.87 -25.61 -0.30
N THR A 392 -8.70 -26.20 -0.03
CA THR A 392 -8.51 -27.65 -0.12
C THR A 392 -8.53 -28.31 1.25
N THR A 393 -7.53 -28.05 2.11
CA THR A 393 -7.35 -28.87 3.32
C THR A 393 -8.51 -28.71 4.31
N VAL A 394 -9.01 -27.48 4.49
CA VAL A 394 -10.14 -27.18 5.37
C VAL A 394 -11.44 -27.78 4.85
N SER A 395 -11.77 -27.53 3.57
CA SER A 395 -13.01 -28.04 2.96
C SER A 395 -13.06 -29.56 3.00
N THR A 396 -11.99 -30.23 2.58
CA THR A 396 -11.89 -31.70 2.61
C THR A 396 -11.94 -32.22 4.03
N GLY A 397 -11.23 -31.60 4.98
CA GLY A 397 -11.21 -32.03 6.38
C GLY A 397 -12.58 -31.93 7.05
N VAL A 398 -13.39 -30.92 6.71
CA VAL A 398 -14.76 -30.79 7.23
C VAL A 398 -15.70 -31.81 6.61
N ILE A 399 -15.61 -32.09 5.31
CA ILE A 399 -16.40 -33.15 4.67
C ILE A 399 -16.13 -34.51 5.33
N PHE A 400 -14.87 -34.87 5.57
CA PHE A 400 -14.53 -36.11 6.31
C PHE A 400 -15.15 -36.14 7.70
N ALA A 401 -15.06 -35.04 8.45
CA ALA A 401 -15.60 -34.97 9.80
C ALA A 401 -17.14 -34.93 9.86
N ARG A 402 -17.82 -34.50 8.81
CA ARG A 402 -19.30 -34.44 8.76
C ARG A 402 -19.90 -35.74 8.21
N TYR A 403 -19.42 -36.21 7.06
CA TYR A 403 -20.12 -37.23 6.27
C TYR A 403 -19.49 -38.62 6.33
N PHE A 404 -18.22 -38.76 6.73
CA PHE A 404 -17.53 -40.06 6.75
C PHE A 404 -17.39 -40.69 8.16
N LYS A 405 -18.10 -40.14 9.16
CA LYS A 405 -18.05 -40.63 10.56
C LYS A 405 -18.59 -42.05 10.74
N LEU A 406 -19.64 -42.40 9.99
CA LEU A 406 -20.39 -43.66 10.13
C LEU A 406 -19.90 -44.75 9.18
N ASP A 407 -19.22 -44.39 8.08
CA ASP A 407 -18.88 -45.35 7.02
C ASP A 407 -17.51 -46.03 7.21
N LEU A 408 -16.70 -45.55 8.17
CA LEU A 408 -15.39 -46.11 8.52
C LEU A 408 -15.31 -46.53 10.01
N PRO A 409 -16.21 -47.42 10.52
CA PRO A 409 -16.22 -47.79 11.92
C PRO A 409 -15.16 -48.83 12.29
N GLU A 410 -14.83 -49.76 11.39
CA GLU A 410 -13.93 -50.90 11.67
C GLU A 410 -12.49 -50.68 11.23
N SER A 411 -12.24 -49.77 10.29
CA SER A 411 -10.88 -49.45 9.87
C SER A 411 -10.25 -48.47 10.85
N SER A 412 -9.16 -48.90 11.48
CA SER A 412 -8.31 -48.04 12.29
C SER A 412 -7.02 -47.73 11.55
N LEU A 413 -6.61 -46.47 11.61
CA LEU A 413 -5.31 -46.02 11.11
C LEU A 413 -4.58 -45.41 12.31
N LEU A 414 -3.39 -45.92 12.63
CA LEU A 414 -2.63 -45.50 13.82
C LEU A 414 -3.49 -45.53 15.11
N GLY A 415 -4.31 -46.57 15.29
CA GLY A 415 -5.10 -46.79 16.50
C GLY A 415 -6.33 -45.86 16.68
N GLN A 416 -6.74 -45.10 15.66
CA GLN A 416 -7.96 -44.29 15.69
C GLN A 416 -8.78 -44.49 14.41
N ARG A 417 -10.07 -44.11 14.44
CA ARG A 417 -10.96 -44.17 13.27
C ARG A 417 -10.39 -43.35 12.10
N VAL A 418 -10.44 -43.89 10.88
CA VAL A 418 -9.85 -43.28 9.69
C VAL A 418 -10.34 -41.84 9.46
N TRP A 419 -11.65 -41.57 9.57
CA TRP A 419 -12.18 -40.22 9.38
C TRP A 419 -11.56 -39.20 10.34
N PHE A 420 -11.28 -39.62 11.58
CA PHE A 420 -10.73 -38.74 12.62
C PHE A 420 -9.26 -38.46 12.34
N GLN A 421 -8.52 -39.46 11.86
CA GLN A 421 -7.14 -39.28 11.44
C GLN A 421 -7.01 -38.38 10.22
N MET A 422 -7.85 -38.59 9.21
CA MET A 422 -7.88 -37.75 8.00
C MET A 422 -8.22 -36.30 8.33
N HIS A 423 -9.27 -36.08 9.13
CA HIS A 423 -9.61 -34.74 9.61
C HIS A 423 -8.43 -34.11 10.38
N ARG A 424 -7.85 -34.84 11.35
CA ARG A 424 -6.73 -34.34 12.15
C ARG A 424 -5.52 -33.99 11.30
N ALA A 425 -5.12 -34.85 10.38
CA ALA A 425 -3.98 -34.62 9.49
C ALA A 425 -4.20 -33.38 8.61
N LEU A 426 -5.38 -33.25 8.00
CA LEU A 426 -5.73 -32.10 7.18
C LEU A 426 -5.78 -30.80 7.99
N MET A 427 -6.37 -30.81 9.19
CA MET A 427 -6.42 -29.61 10.04
C MET A 427 -5.03 -29.20 10.56
N VAL A 428 -4.16 -30.16 10.88
CA VAL A 428 -2.76 -29.86 11.25
C VAL A 428 -2.04 -29.21 10.07
N LEU A 429 -2.19 -29.77 8.87
CA LEU A 429 -1.63 -29.17 7.65
C LEU A 429 -2.18 -27.76 7.39
N THR A 430 -3.49 -27.55 7.59
CA THR A 430 -4.10 -26.21 7.51
C THR A 430 -3.41 -25.22 8.45
N VAL A 431 -3.22 -25.59 9.73
CA VAL A 431 -2.61 -24.70 10.72
C VAL A 431 -1.18 -24.36 10.32
N VAL A 432 -0.38 -25.35 9.90
CA VAL A 432 1.00 -25.12 9.45
C VAL A 432 1.04 -24.17 8.25
N LEU A 433 0.26 -24.45 7.20
CA LEU A 433 0.21 -23.60 6.00
C LEU A 433 -0.29 -22.19 6.33
N THR A 434 -1.28 -22.06 7.21
CA THR A 434 -1.81 -20.77 7.64
C THR A 434 -0.76 -19.99 8.43
N CYS A 435 -0.01 -20.64 9.34
CA CYS A 435 1.09 -20.01 10.08
C CYS A 435 2.19 -19.51 9.15
N VAL A 436 2.68 -20.36 8.25
CA VAL A 436 3.71 -19.98 7.29
C VAL A 436 3.19 -18.83 6.41
N GLY A 437 2.05 -19.03 5.75
CA GLY A 437 1.45 -18.02 4.88
C GLY A 437 1.22 -16.69 5.58
N PHE A 438 0.73 -16.70 6.83
CA PHE A 438 0.43 -15.48 7.58
C PHE A 438 1.67 -14.64 7.88
N THR A 439 2.84 -15.26 8.07
CA THR A 439 4.07 -14.52 8.38
C THR A 439 4.68 -13.81 7.17
N LEU A 440 4.49 -14.34 5.95
CA LEU A 440 5.15 -13.84 4.74
C LEU A 440 4.88 -12.35 4.43
N PRO A 441 3.64 -11.82 4.51
CA PRO A 441 3.40 -10.41 4.28
C PRO A 441 4.06 -9.49 5.31
N PHE A 442 4.20 -9.93 6.57
CA PHE A 442 4.87 -9.14 7.62
C PHE A 442 6.37 -9.12 7.41
N ILE A 443 6.96 -10.23 6.96
CA ILE A 443 8.37 -10.30 6.56
C ILE A 443 8.61 -9.35 5.39
N TYR A 444 7.78 -9.44 4.35
CA TYR A 444 7.89 -8.55 3.18
C TYR A 444 7.75 -7.07 3.58
N ARG A 445 6.79 -6.71 4.43
CA ARG A 445 6.53 -5.31 4.78
C ARG A 445 7.43 -4.75 5.88
N GLY A 446 8.10 -5.61 6.65
CA GLY A 446 8.79 -5.22 7.89
C GLY A 446 7.86 -4.70 8.98
N GLY A 447 6.54 -4.92 8.88
CA GLY A 447 5.55 -4.36 9.80
C GLY A 447 4.11 -4.38 9.29
N TRP A 448 3.24 -3.61 9.96
CA TRP A 448 1.81 -3.51 9.62
C TRP A 448 1.57 -2.62 8.40
N SER A 449 0.68 -3.05 7.51
CA SER A 449 0.25 -2.24 6.35
C SER A 449 -1.12 -1.62 6.61
N THR A 450 -1.16 -0.33 6.92
CA THR A 450 -2.43 0.42 7.09
C THR A 450 -3.25 0.51 5.80
N ARG A 451 -2.62 0.31 4.64
CA ARG A 451 -3.27 0.36 3.32
C ARG A 451 -3.75 -0.98 2.79
N ALA A 452 -3.56 -2.08 3.53
CA ALA A 452 -4.14 -3.38 3.17
C ALA A 452 -5.65 -3.48 3.52
N GLY A 453 -6.26 -2.39 4.00
CA GLY A 453 -7.69 -2.32 4.32
C GLY A 453 -8.07 -3.26 5.46
N SER A 454 -9.23 -3.92 5.32
CA SER A 454 -9.76 -4.86 6.32
C SER A 454 -9.11 -6.27 6.26
N HIS A 455 -8.47 -6.62 5.14
CA HIS A 455 -7.87 -7.94 4.92
C HIS A 455 -6.97 -8.44 6.07
N PRO A 456 -5.96 -7.68 6.57
CA PRO A 456 -5.08 -8.19 7.62
C PRO A 456 -5.81 -8.39 8.96
N TYR A 457 -6.86 -7.62 9.26
CA TYR A 457 -7.67 -7.81 10.47
C TYR A 457 -8.49 -9.10 10.41
N LEU A 458 -9.09 -9.41 9.25
CA LEU A 458 -9.77 -10.68 9.04
C LEU A 458 -8.76 -11.85 9.09
N GLY A 459 -7.59 -11.69 8.47
CA GLY A 459 -6.51 -12.68 8.53
C GLY A 459 -6.02 -12.97 9.94
N CYS A 460 -5.84 -11.94 10.78
CA CYS A 460 -5.49 -12.13 12.20
C CYS A 460 -6.57 -12.89 12.97
N THR A 461 -7.84 -12.58 12.69
CA THR A 461 -8.97 -13.29 13.30
C THR A 461 -8.99 -14.77 12.90
N VAL A 462 -8.79 -15.04 11.61
CA VAL A 462 -8.69 -16.41 11.07
C VAL A 462 -7.51 -17.16 11.68
N MET A 463 -6.35 -16.52 11.80
CA MET A 463 -5.16 -17.08 12.45
C MET A 463 -5.45 -17.46 13.92
N ALA A 464 -6.02 -16.55 14.69
CA ALA A 464 -6.35 -16.80 16.10
C ALA A 464 -7.33 -17.98 16.23
N LEU A 465 -8.39 -18.01 15.43
CA LEU A 465 -9.35 -19.11 15.43
C LEU A 465 -8.69 -20.44 15.00
N ALA A 466 -7.84 -20.43 13.97
CA ALA A 466 -7.13 -21.61 13.49
C ALA A 466 -6.22 -22.23 14.55
N VAL A 467 -5.57 -21.42 15.40
CA VAL A 467 -4.72 -21.89 16.51
C VAL A 467 -5.55 -22.31 17.74
N ILE A 468 -6.66 -21.62 18.03
CA ILE A 468 -7.56 -22.00 19.14
C ILE A 468 -8.18 -23.38 18.90
N GLN A 469 -8.44 -23.75 17.65
CA GLN A 469 -9.06 -25.05 17.31
C GLN A 469 -8.30 -26.29 17.80
N PRO A 470 -7.00 -26.49 17.48
CA PRO A 470 -6.22 -27.61 18.01
C PRO A 470 -6.07 -27.52 19.53
N ILE A 471 -5.96 -26.32 20.12
CA ILE A 471 -5.91 -26.16 21.59
C ILE A 471 -7.19 -26.71 22.22
N MET A 472 -8.37 -26.33 21.70
CA MET A 472 -9.64 -26.88 22.15
C MET A 472 -9.68 -28.41 21.96
N ALA A 473 -9.15 -28.92 20.84
CA ALA A 473 -9.12 -30.35 20.55
C ALA A 473 -8.21 -31.15 21.51
N LEU A 474 -7.15 -30.55 22.06
CA LEU A 474 -6.32 -31.18 23.11
C LEU A 474 -7.11 -31.40 24.40
N PHE A 475 -8.01 -30.48 24.74
CA PHE A 475 -8.89 -30.58 25.91
C PHE A 475 -10.22 -31.30 25.63
N ARG A 476 -10.27 -32.11 24.55
CA ARG A 476 -11.47 -32.85 24.14
C ARG A 476 -11.93 -33.80 25.27
N PRO A 477 -13.13 -33.63 25.84
CA PRO A 477 -13.62 -34.51 26.91
C PRO A 477 -13.89 -35.94 26.43
N PRO A 478 -13.83 -36.95 27.33
CA PRO A 478 -14.26 -38.31 27.04
C PRO A 478 -15.69 -38.39 26.48
N PRO A 479 -16.05 -39.46 25.74
CA PRO A 479 -17.38 -39.62 25.13
C PRO A 479 -18.54 -39.41 26.10
N ASP A 480 -18.40 -39.92 27.33
CA ASP A 480 -19.48 -39.95 28.34
C ASP A 480 -19.49 -38.71 29.27
N SER A 481 -18.66 -37.71 29.00
CA SER A 481 -18.56 -36.51 29.83
C SER A 481 -19.72 -35.54 29.59
N SER A 482 -20.28 -34.96 30.66
CA SER A 482 -21.28 -33.88 30.60
C SER A 482 -20.78 -32.61 29.89
N LYS A 483 -19.46 -32.41 29.78
CA LYS A 483 -18.85 -31.29 29.06
C LYS A 483 -18.71 -31.52 27.55
N ARG A 484 -18.91 -32.76 27.08
CA ARG A 484 -18.75 -33.14 25.67
C ARG A 484 -19.69 -32.39 24.72
N PRO A 485 -20.97 -32.11 25.04
CA PRO A 485 -21.85 -31.29 24.20
C PRO A 485 -21.33 -29.86 24.02
N ILE A 486 -20.84 -29.23 25.10
CA ILE A 486 -20.28 -27.87 25.06
C ILE A 486 -19.08 -27.82 24.11
N PHE A 487 -18.15 -28.78 24.25
CA PHE A 487 -17.01 -28.91 23.34
C PHE A 487 -17.45 -29.05 21.88
N LYS A 488 -18.44 -29.89 21.58
CA LYS A 488 -18.94 -30.09 20.22
C LYS A 488 -19.45 -28.78 19.61
N TRP A 489 -20.25 -28.01 20.35
CA TRP A 489 -20.78 -26.73 19.89
C TRP A 489 -19.69 -25.67 19.70
N MET A 490 -18.78 -25.55 20.66
CA MET A 490 -17.67 -24.59 20.58
C MET A 490 -16.73 -24.90 19.41
N HIS A 491 -16.33 -26.16 19.25
CA HIS A 491 -15.44 -26.59 18.18
C HIS A 491 -16.08 -26.39 16.80
N LEU A 492 -17.35 -26.79 16.64
CA LEU A 492 -18.11 -26.60 15.40
C LEU A 492 -18.34 -25.12 15.09
N GLY A 493 -18.77 -24.33 16.08
CA GLY A 493 -19.07 -22.92 15.92
C GLY A 493 -17.84 -22.09 15.56
N ALA A 494 -16.75 -22.25 16.31
CA ALA A 494 -15.49 -21.55 16.01
C ALA A 494 -14.91 -21.96 14.64
N GLY A 495 -15.13 -23.21 14.20
CA GLY A 495 -14.58 -23.72 12.95
C GLY A 495 -15.34 -23.18 11.75
N THR A 496 -16.67 -23.15 11.88
CA THR A 496 -17.57 -22.55 10.89
C THR A 496 -17.31 -21.04 10.79
N LEU A 497 -17.13 -20.35 11.92
CA LEU A 497 -16.79 -18.93 11.92
C LEU A 497 -15.45 -18.66 11.21
N ALA A 498 -14.42 -19.46 11.50
CA ALA A 498 -13.12 -19.33 10.84
C ALA A 498 -13.23 -19.50 9.31
N GLN A 499 -14.00 -20.47 8.84
CA GLN A 499 -14.25 -20.67 7.40
C GLN A 499 -14.93 -19.47 6.74
N ILE A 500 -15.99 -18.93 7.35
CA ILE A 500 -16.73 -17.79 6.80
C ILE A 500 -15.82 -16.56 6.68
N ILE A 501 -15.04 -16.27 7.73
CA ILE A 501 -14.11 -15.14 7.73
C ILE A 501 -12.97 -15.38 6.73
N ALA A 502 -12.49 -16.61 6.59
CA ALA A 502 -11.45 -16.96 5.62
C ALA A 502 -11.89 -16.73 4.18
N VAL A 503 -13.13 -17.08 3.83
CA VAL A 503 -13.69 -16.78 2.50
C VAL A 503 -13.65 -15.28 2.24
N ALA A 504 -14.17 -14.46 3.16
CA ALA A 504 -14.13 -13.01 3.04
C ALA A 504 -12.70 -12.45 2.92
N ALA A 505 -11.77 -13.00 3.70
CA ALA A 505 -10.36 -12.61 3.65
C ALA A 505 -9.71 -12.91 2.30
N ILE A 506 -10.02 -14.07 1.68
CA ILE A 506 -9.50 -14.46 0.36
C ILE A 506 -10.03 -13.53 -0.74
N PHE A 507 -11.34 -13.19 -0.73
CA PHE A 507 -11.91 -12.23 -1.68
C PHE A 507 -11.23 -10.86 -1.61
N LEU A 508 -10.94 -10.38 -0.41
CA LEU A 508 -10.20 -9.14 -0.23
C LEU A 508 -8.72 -9.27 -0.59
N GLY A 509 -8.14 -10.47 -0.46
CA GLY A 509 -6.75 -10.78 -0.72
C GLY A 509 -6.39 -10.68 -2.20
N ILE A 510 -7.22 -11.25 -3.08
CA ILE A 510 -6.99 -11.25 -4.54
C ILE A 510 -7.12 -9.87 -5.20
N GLN A 511 -7.63 -8.89 -4.45
CA GLN A 511 -7.78 -7.49 -4.89
C GLN A 511 -6.71 -6.56 -4.26
N GLN A 512 -5.79 -7.10 -3.47
CA GLN A 512 -4.73 -6.28 -2.86
C GLN A 512 -3.77 -5.78 -3.93
N GLN A 513 -3.28 -4.53 -3.77
CA GLN A 513 -2.32 -3.92 -4.69
C GLN A 513 -1.07 -4.80 -4.93
N ALA A 514 -0.64 -5.58 -3.93
CA ALA A 514 0.54 -6.45 -4.00
C ALA A 514 0.29 -7.82 -4.64
N LEU A 515 -0.97 -8.20 -4.88
CA LEU A 515 -1.37 -9.45 -5.53
C LEU A 515 -2.68 -9.21 -6.28
N LEU A 516 -2.65 -8.28 -7.23
CA LEU A 516 -3.85 -7.83 -7.93
C LEU A 516 -4.17 -8.79 -9.08
N LEU A 517 -5.03 -9.77 -8.81
CA LEU A 517 -5.46 -10.72 -9.84
C LEU A 517 -6.45 -10.07 -10.82
N PRO A 518 -6.48 -10.50 -12.09
CA PRO A 518 -7.33 -9.89 -13.11
C PRO A 518 -8.82 -10.06 -12.80
N ALA A 519 -9.52 -8.93 -12.65
CA ALA A 519 -10.98 -8.88 -12.52
C ALA A 519 -11.66 -8.73 -13.90
N PRO A 520 -12.87 -9.29 -14.11
CA PRO A 520 -13.69 -10.00 -13.13
C PRO A 520 -13.37 -11.51 -13.02
N TRP A 521 -12.46 -12.04 -13.84
CA TRP A 521 -12.21 -13.48 -13.97
C TRP A 521 -11.82 -14.15 -12.63
N SER A 522 -10.83 -13.62 -11.92
CA SER A 522 -10.36 -14.19 -10.64
C SER A 522 -11.47 -14.24 -9.58
N THR A 523 -12.28 -13.17 -9.49
CA THR A 523 -13.46 -13.11 -8.62
C THR A 523 -14.51 -14.14 -9.02
N GLY A 524 -14.73 -14.34 -10.32
CA GLY A 524 -15.66 -15.34 -10.86
C GLY A 524 -15.22 -16.77 -10.53
N VAL A 525 -13.93 -17.10 -10.69
CA VAL A 525 -13.36 -18.40 -10.32
C VAL A 525 -13.55 -18.67 -8.81
N LEU A 526 -13.26 -17.68 -7.96
CA LEU A 526 -13.44 -17.81 -6.51
C LEU A 526 -14.93 -17.95 -6.11
N ALA A 527 -15.83 -17.18 -6.74
CA ALA A 527 -17.27 -17.32 -6.53
C ALA A 527 -17.78 -18.70 -6.97
N GLY A 528 -17.29 -19.20 -8.11
CA GLY A 528 -17.56 -20.55 -8.60
C GLY A 528 -17.12 -21.63 -7.61
N PHE A 529 -15.95 -21.49 -7.00
CA PHE A 529 -15.49 -22.38 -5.93
C PHE A 529 -16.44 -22.38 -4.70
N VAL A 530 -16.91 -21.21 -4.27
CA VAL A 530 -17.87 -21.12 -3.15
C VAL A 530 -19.17 -21.85 -3.49
N VAL A 531 -19.71 -21.62 -4.69
CA VAL A 531 -20.92 -22.31 -5.17
C VAL A 531 -20.69 -23.82 -5.24
N TRP A 532 -19.53 -24.25 -5.76
CA TRP A 532 -19.14 -25.66 -5.83
C TRP A 532 -19.11 -26.33 -4.45
N GLY A 533 -18.53 -25.65 -3.45
CA GLY A 533 -18.53 -26.13 -2.06
C GLY A 533 -19.93 -26.26 -1.47
N VAL A 534 -20.80 -25.28 -1.68
CA VAL A 534 -22.20 -25.31 -1.20
C VAL A 534 -22.99 -26.44 -1.87
N LEU A 535 -22.83 -26.64 -3.18
CA LEU A 535 -23.48 -27.73 -3.91
C LEU A 535 -23.02 -29.09 -3.42
N ALA A 536 -21.72 -29.26 -3.16
CA ALA A 536 -21.19 -30.51 -2.60
C ALA A 536 -21.78 -30.80 -1.23
N ASP A 537 -21.80 -29.83 -0.31
CA ASP A 537 -22.41 -29.96 1.02
C ASP A 537 -23.91 -30.30 0.92
N LEU A 538 -24.65 -29.67 0.01
CA LEU A 538 -26.08 -29.98 -0.23
C LEU A 538 -26.27 -31.42 -0.72
N ILE A 539 -25.45 -31.88 -1.66
CA ILE A 539 -25.51 -33.25 -2.19
C ILE A 539 -25.21 -34.26 -1.08
N PHE A 540 -24.18 -34.03 -0.26
CA PHE A 540 -23.86 -34.88 0.89
C PHE A 540 -24.98 -34.89 1.94
N GLU A 541 -25.61 -33.74 2.21
CA GLU A 541 -26.72 -33.63 3.16
C GLU A 541 -27.98 -34.35 2.64
N LEU A 542 -28.35 -34.16 1.37
CA LEU A 542 -29.47 -34.85 0.73
C LEU A 542 -29.26 -36.36 0.75
N HIS A 543 -28.06 -36.82 0.38
CA HIS A 543 -27.71 -38.23 0.50
C HIS A 543 -27.83 -38.71 1.95
N SER A 544 -27.36 -37.95 2.93
CA SER A 544 -27.42 -38.37 4.34
C SER A 544 -28.85 -38.46 4.87
N ARG A 545 -29.78 -37.65 4.37
CA ARG A 545 -31.19 -37.62 4.80
C ARG A 545 -32.10 -38.62 4.09
N CYS A 546 -31.89 -38.86 2.80
CA CYS A 546 -32.74 -39.77 2.01
C CYS A 546 -32.64 -41.25 2.42
N TYR A 547 -31.67 -41.62 3.27
CA TYR A 547 -31.40 -43.01 3.66
C TYR A 547 -31.51 -43.30 5.16
N LEU A 548 -31.98 -42.34 5.98
CA LEU A 548 -32.43 -42.66 7.34
C LEU A 548 -33.78 -43.40 7.25
N PRO A 549 -33.89 -44.66 7.70
CA PRO A 549 -35.16 -45.38 7.67
C PRO A 549 -36.18 -44.66 8.57
N PRO A 550 -37.48 -44.61 8.19
CA PRO A 550 -38.52 -44.23 9.12
C PRO A 550 -38.43 -45.14 10.36
N ALA A 551 -38.53 -44.57 11.55
CA ALA A 551 -38.50 -45.32 12.80
C ALA A 551 -39.68 -46.32 12.85
N GLY A 552 -39.42 -47.57 12.46
CA GLY A 552 -40.36 -48.67 12.61
C GLY A 552 -40.47 -49.59 11.40
N SER A 553 -39.53 -50.52 11.20
CA SER A 553 -39.88 -51.85 10.69
C SER A 553 -38.86 -52.90 11.16
N LYS A 554 -39.37 -53.88 11.91
CA LYS A 554 -38.65 -55.09 12.31
C LYS A 554 -38.81 -56.13 11.21
N ALA A 555 -37.71 -56.56 10.61
CA ALA A 555 -37.62 -57.82 9.86
C ALA A 555 -36.14 -58.26 9.84
N GLU A 556 -35.69 -58.87 10.94
CA GLU A 556 -34.32 -59.36 11.13
C GLU A 556 -34.18 -60.73 10.44
N ASP A 557 -33.30 -60.78 9.41
CA ASP A 557 -32.44 -61.92 9.00
C ASP A 557 -32.22 -62.01 7.49
N ARG A 558 -33.18 -61.59 6.65
CA ARG A 558 -32.92 -61.34 5.21
C ARG A 558 -32.31 -59.96 4.95
N GLN A 559 -32.35 -59.10 5.96
CA GLN A 559 -31.92 -57.71 5.96
C GLN A 559 -30.39 -57.55 6.01
N SER A 560 -29.63 -58.50 6.58
CA SER A 560 -28.19 -58.33 6.84
C SER A 560 -27.29 -58.41 5.58
N ILE A 561 -27.69 -59.20 4.58
CA ILE A 561 -26.98 -59.31 3.30
C ILE A 561 -27.36 -58.12 2.38
N LEU A 562 -28.63 -57.68 2.44
CA LEU A 562 -29.09 -56.48 1.74
C LEU A 562 -28.52 -55.20 2.37
N SER A 563 -28.38 -55.15 3.69
CA SER A 563 -27.80 -54.00 4.41
C SER A 563 -26.31 -53.87 4.12
N SER A 564 -25.52 -54.95 4.15
CA SER A 564 -24.09 -54.89 3.84
C SER A 564 -23.79 -54.55 2.37
N SER A 565 -24.65 -54.97 1.43
CA SER A 565 -24.58 -54.57 0.02
C SER A 565 -24.98 -53.10 -0.19
N SER A 566 -26.01 -52.64 0.54
CA SER A 566 -26.48 -51.25 0.52
C SER A 566 -25.44 -50.28 1.11
N GLU A 567 -24.87 -50.61 2.27
CA GLU A 567 -23.80 -49.85 2.94
C GLU A 567 -22.55 -49.75 2.07
N ARG A 568 -22.16 -50.84 1.39
CA ARG A 568 -21.01 -50.84 0.48
C ARG A 568 -21.24 -49.95 -0.75
N LYS A 569 -22.46 -49.94 -1.29
CA LYS A 569 -22.84 -49.05 -2.41
C LYS A 569 -22.86 -47.58 -1.97
N GLU A 570 -23.34 -47.30 -0.77
CA GLU A 570 -23.36 -45.96 -0.16
C GLU A 570 -21.95 -45.41 0.06
N PHE A 571 -21.06 -46.18 0.68
CA PHE A 571 -19.65 -45.77 0.84
C PHE A 571 -19.00 -45.46 -0.50
N ARG A 572 -19.28 -46.29 -1.52
CA ARG A 572 -18.77 -46.09 -2.88
C ARG A 572 -19.32 -44.80 -3.51
N LEU A 573 -20.61 -44.50 -3.32
CA LEU A 573 -21.24 -43.28 -3.84
C LEU A 573 -20.70 -42.02 -3.16
N ARG A 574 -20.58 -42.00 -1.83
CA ARG A 574 -19.95 -40.90 -1.08
C ARG A 574 -18.49 -40.69 -1.50
N GLY A 575 -17.76 -41.78 -1.74
CA GLY A 575 -16.41 -41.75 -2.30
C GLY A 575 -16.34 -41.12 -3.69
N ILE A 576 -17.31 -41.43 -4.58
CA ILE A 576 -17.43 -40.80 -5.90
C ILE A 576 -17.71 -39.30 -5.77
N ILE A 577 -18.68 -38.91 -4.93
CA ILE A 577 -19.02 -37.50 -4.68
C ILE A 577 -17.79 -36.74 -4.17
N LEU A 578 -17.05 -37.32 -3.22
CA LEU A 578 -15.80 -36.74 -2.71
C LEU A 578 -14.75 -36.63 -3.83
N GLY A 579 -14.58 -37.65 -4.67
CA GLY A 579 -13.66 -37.63 -5.80
C GLY A 579 -13.99 -36.50 -6.78
N VAL A 580 -15.26 -36.35 -7.16
CA VAL A 580 -15.74 -35.26 -8.01
C VAL A 580 -15.46 -33.90 -7.37
N PHE A 581 -15.79 -33.74 -6.08
CA PHE A 581 -15.52 -32.52 -5.33
C PHE A 581 -14.04 -32.14 -5.33
N LEU A 582 -13.16 -33.11 -5.07
CA LEU A 582 -11.70 -32.89 -5.06
C LEU A 582 -11.16 -32.52 -6.44
N CYS A 583 -11.65 -33.16 -7.51
CA CYS A 583 -11.28 -32.78 -8.89
C CYS A 583 -11.71 -31.35 -9.21
N GLY A 584 -12.93 -30.96 -8.86
CA GLY A 584 -13.42 -29.59 -9.03
C GLY A 584 -12.58 -28.58 -8.23
N ASN A 585 -12.31 -28.85 -6.96
CA ASN A 585 -11.46 -28.01 -6.12
C ASN A 585 -10.06 -27.85 -6.68
N LEU A 586 -9.47 -28.93 -7.19
CA LEU A 586 -8.15 -28.88 -7.80
C LEU A 586 -8.17 -27.96 -9.02
N ALA A 587 -9.18 -28.05 -9.88
CA ALA A 587 -9.31 -27.18 -11.05
C ALA A 587 -9.44 -25.69 -10.68
N PHE A 588 -10.26 -25.35 -9.67
CA PHE A 588 -10.37 -23.98 -9.16
C PHE A 588 -9.05 -23.49 -8.57
N LEU A 589 -8.38 -24.34 -7.76
CA LEU A 589 -7.11 -24.02 -7.14
C LEU A 589 -6.01 -23.80 -8.18
N THR A 590 -5.86 -24.69 -9.17
CA THR A 590 -4.83 -24.56 -10.21
C THR A 590 -5.07 -23.34 -11.08
N SER A 591 -6.33 -23.01 -11.37
CA SER A 591 -6.69 -21.77 -12.08
C SER A 591 -6.22 -20.53 -11.31
N LEU A 592 -6.51 -20.44 -10.01
CA LEU A 592 -6.06 -19.30 -9.19
C LEU A 592 -4.55 -19.25 -9.02
N ILE A 593 -3.87 -20.39 -8.86
CA ILE A 593 -2.41 -20.46 -8.75
C ILE A 593 -1.75 -20.02 -10.07
N SER A 594 -2.32 -20.41 -11.23
CA SER A 594 -1.83 -19.93 -12.53
C SER A 594 -1.94 -18.41 -12.61
N LEU A 595 -3.09 -17.83 -12.23
CA LEU A 595 -3.26 -16.38 -12.20
C LEU A 595 -2.27 -15.68 -11.25
N ILE A 596 -1.94 -16.30 -10.11
CA ILE A 596 -0.92 -15.80 -9.17
C ILE A 596 0.49 -15.86 -9.81
N SER A 597 0.77 -16.90 -10.59
CA SER A 597 2.05 -17.04 -11.30
C SER A 597 2.24 -15.91 -12.32
N ASP A 598 1.18 -15.56 -13.04
CA ASP A 598 1.20 -14.63 -14.17
C ASP A 598 1.32 -13.13 -13.77
N VAL A 599 1.06 -12.77 -12.51
CA VAL A 599 1.04 -11.36 -12.03
C VAL A 599 2.34 -10.84 -11.42
#